data_AF-A0A952RF16-F1
#
_entry.id   AF-A0A952RF16-F1
#
_cell.length_a   1.000
_cell.length_b   1.000
_cell.length_c   1.000
_cell.angle_alpha   90.00
_cell.angle_beta   90.00
_cell.angle_gamma   90.00
#
_symmetry.space_group_name_H-M   'P 1'
#
loop_
_entity.id
_entity.type
_entity.pdbx_description
1 polymer ?
#
loop_
_entity_poly.entity_id
_entity_poly.type
_entity_poly.pdbx_seq_one_letter_code
_entity_poly.pdbx_strand_id
1 'polypeptide(L)'
;MRKTAFIVWLFAAWMAIATLGGCKSKASLDADVDHLLTAIDTSDYEHFKADAHPGLIQEVSQAEFDEGHTAIKKLGPLKSKSMKGMQTSTNNGVTTTSGNYDLVFANGKCQLEIKSIGGKLLAFHFRNITMTS
;
A
#
# COMPACT_ATOMS: atom_id res chain seq x y z
N MET A 1 31.64 7.88 12.88
CA MET A 1 30.62 7.55 13.90
C MET A 1 29.39 7.02 13.18
N ARG A 2 29.19 5.70 13.21
CA ARG A 2 28.10 5.01 12.51
C ARG A 2 26.82 5.14 13.33
N LYS A 3 25.79 5.80 12.79
CA LYS A 3 24.44 5.84 13.37
C LYS A 3 23.77 4.48 13.10
N THR A 4 23.61 3.68 14.14
CA THR A 4 22.81 2.45 14.15
C THR A 4 21.35 2.80 13.90
N ALA A 5 20.85 2.44 12.72
CA ALA A 5 19.42 2.42 12.41
C ALA A 5 18.79 1.24 13.14
N PHE A 6 17.86 1.51 14.05
CA PHE A 6 17.01 0.49 14.66
C PHE A 6 15.98 0.05 13.62
N ILE A 7 16.26 -1.06 12.93
CA ILE A 7 15.29 -1.74 12.07
C ILE A 7 14.46 -2.65 12.98
N VAL A 8 13.22 -2.27 13.26
CA VAL A 8 12.28 -3.13 13.97
C VAL A 8 11.79 -4.20 12.99
N TRP A 9 12.31 -5.41 13.16
CA TRP A 9 11.83 -6.61 12.49
C TRP A 9 10.70 -7.22 13.33
N LEU A 10 9.50 -7.29 12.77
CA LEU A 10 8.41 -8.10 13.32
C LEU A 10 8.02 -9.16 12.28
N PHE A 11 8.71 -10.32 12.35
CA PHE A 11 8.26 -11.55 11.73
C PHE A 11 7.28 -12.24 12.69
N ALA A 12 6.02 -12.35 12.30
CA ALA A 12 5.07 -13.28 12.91
C ALA A 12 4.50 -14.19 11.83
N ALA A 13 4.53 -15.48 12.14
CA ALA A 13 4.47 -16.61 11.22
C ALA A 13 3.18 -16.74 10.40
N TRP A 14 3.41 -17.29 9.21
CA TRP A 14 2.51 -17.91 8.25
C TRP A 14 1.45 -18.84 8.86
N MET A 15 0.18 -18.66 8.48
CA MET A 15 -0.73 -19.77 8.17
C MET A 15 -1.75 -19.28 7.13
N ALA A 16 -1.79 -19.97 6.00
CA ALA A 16 -2.73 -19.72 4.92
C ALA A 16 -4.07 -20.39 5.24
N ILE A 17 -5.13 -19.58 5.37
CA ILE A 17 -6.51 -20.04 5.24
C ILE A 17 -7.15 -19.18 4.17
N ALA A 18 -7.22 -19.72 2.96
CA ALA A 18 -8.03 -19.17 1.88
C ALA A 18 -9.18 -20.15 1.62
N THR A 19 -10.42 -19.67 1.68
CA THR A 19 -11.53 -19.99 0.76
C THR A 19 -12.81 -19.32 1.29
N LEU A 20 -13.60 -18.70 0.41
CA LEU A 20 -14.85 -17.94 0.63
C LEU A 20 -14.74 -16.46 1.08
N GLY A 21 -13.79 -16.08 1.93
CA GLY A 21 -13.57 -14.65 2.30
C GLY A 21 -12.77 -13.83 1.28
N GLY A 22 -11.96 -14.50 0.46
CA GLY A 22 -10.92 -13.85 -0.34
C GLY A 22 -11.42 -12.95 -1.47
N CYS A 23 -12.55 -13.24 -2.11
CA CYS A 23 -13.03 -12.40 -3.22
C CYS A 23 -13.52 -11.03 -2.74
N LYS A 24 -14.23 -10.98 -1.59
CA LYS A 24 -14.67 -9.71 -0.99
C LYS A 24 -13.48 -8.91 -0.46
N SER A 25 -12.56 -9.57 0.24
CA SER A 25 -11.32 -8.93 0.70
C SER A 25 -10.49 -8.40 -0.46
N LYS A 26 -10.39 -9.14 -1.57
CA LYS A 26 -9.70 -8.69 -2.77
C LYS A 26 -10.36 -7.44 -3.37
N ALA A 27 -11.67 -7.46 -3.57
CA ALA A 27 -12.38 -6.33 -4.16
C ALA A 27 -12.24 -5.07 -3.30
N SER A 28 -12.35 -5.21 -1.97
CA SER A 28 -12.09 -4.11 -1.04
C SER A 28 -10.66 -3.60 -1.15
N LEU A 29 -9.68 -4.50 -1.20
CA LEU A 29 -8.28 -4.11 -1.28
C LEU A 29 -7.92 -3.47 -2.62
N ASP A 30 -8.50 -3.94 -3.72
CA ASP A 30 -8.32 -3.32 -5.04
C ASP A 30 -8.85 -1.89 -5.05
N ALA A 31 -10.00 -1.64 -4.40
CA ALA A 31 -10.57 -0.30 -4.25
C ALA A 31 -9.67 0.60 -3.38
N ASP A 32 -9.16 0.08 -2.25
CA ASP A 32 -8.22 0.81 -1.40
C ASP A 32 -6.94 1.18 -2.17
N VAL A 33 -6.45 0.29 -3.05
CA VAL A 33 -5.32 0.59 -3.93
C VAL A 33 -5.67 1.65 -4.96
N ASP A 34 -6.84 1.58 -5.60
CA ASP A 34 -7.24 2.57 -6.59
C ASP A 34 -7.37 3.96 -5.97
N HIS A 35 -7.99 4.06 -4.79
CA HIS A 35 -8.09 5.32 -4.06
C HIS A 35 -6.71 5.87 -3.67
N LEU A 36 -5.82 5.03 -3.16
CA LEU A 36 -4.45 5.42 -2.83
C LEU A 36 -3.69 5.93 -4.07
N LEU A 37 -3.75 5.19 -5.18
CA LEU A 37 -3.05 5.57 -6.41
C LEU A 37 -3.64 6.85 -7.01
N THR A 38 -4.96 7.04 -6.96
CA THR A 38 -5.60 8.30 -7.37
C THR A 38 -5.16 9.47 -6.49
N ALA A 39 -5.23 9.33 -5.17
CA ALA A 39 -4.80 10.38 -4.25
C ALA A 39 -3.33 10.76 -4.46
N ILE A 40 -2.46 9.76 -4.66
CA ILE A 40 -1.04 10.00 -4.96
C ILE A 40 -0.89 10.67 -6.32
N ASP A 41 -1.58 10.25 -7.37
CA ASP A 41 -1.47 10.85 -8.72
C ASP A 41 -1.91 12.32 -8.73
N THR A 42 -2.97 12.65 -7.98
CA THR A 42 -3.53 14.01 -7.88
C THR A 42 -2.88 14.87 -6.79
N SER A 43 -1.94 14.32 -6.00
CA SER A 43 -1.36 14.98 -4.82
C SER A 43 -2.42 15.41 -3.80
N ASP A 44 -3.52 14.65 -3.69
CA ASP A 44 -4.66 14.96 -2.81
C ASP A 44 -4.53 14.30 -1.44
N TYR A 45 -3.87 15.01 -0.53
CA TYR A 45 -3.64 14.54 0.83
C TYR A 45 -4.92 14.44 1.67
N GLU A 46 -5.94 15.26 1.39
CA GLU A 46 -7.22 15.18 2.10
C GLU A 46 -7.99 13.92 1.72
N HIS A 47 -7.98 13.55 0.43
CA HIS A 47 -8.52 12.28 -0.05
C HIS A 47 -7.81 11.09 0.59
N PHE A 48 -6.47 11.13 0.65
CA PHE A 48 -5.69 10.10 1.35
C PHE A 48 -6.13 9.94 2.82
N LYS A 49 -6.26 11.05 3.57
CA LYS A 49 -6.71 11.00 4.98
C LYS A 49 -8.12 10.46 5.15
N ALA A 50 -9.02 10.70 4.19
CA ALA A 50 -10.38 10.18 4.26
C ALA A 50 -10.41 8.64 4.25
N ASP A 51 -9.48 8.00 3.53
CA ASP A 51 -9.39 6.55 3.39
C ASP A 51 -8.38 5.90 4.33
N ALA A 52 -7.48 6.69 4.91
CA ALA A 52 -6.50 6.22 5.89
C ALA A 52 -7.11 5.90 7.27
N HIS A 53 -6.56 4.89 7.92
CA HIS A 53 -6.78 4.61 9.33
C HIS A 53 -6.12 5.72 10.17
N PRO A 54 -6.71 6.18 11.30
CA PRO A 54 -6.14 7.26 12.11
C PRO A 54 -4.69 7.08 12.52
N GLY A 55 -4.25 5.83 12.75
CA GLY A 55 -2.84 5.51 13.03
C GLY A 55 -1.89 5.90 11.89
N LEU A 56 -2.30 5.68 10.63
CA LEU A 56 -1.50 6.05 9.47
C LEU A 56 -1.45 7.57 9.28
N ILE A 57 -2.55 8.28 9.57
CA ILE A 57 -2.61 9.74 9.49
C ILE A 57 -1.65 10.41 10.49
N GLN A 58 -1.37 9.75 11.62
CA GLN A 58 -0.39 10.22 12.61
C GLN A 58 1.06 9.99 12.18
N GLU A 59 1.29 9.03 11.29
CA GLU A 59 2.63 8.60 10.85
C GLU A 59 3.06 9.23 9.52
N VAL A 60 2.11 9.53 8.64
CA VAL A 60 2.39 10.10 7.31
C VAL A 60 2.01 11.58 7.33
N SER A 61 3.00 12.44 7.28
CA SER A 61 2.80 13.88 7.07
C SER A 61 2.46 14.20 5.61
N GLN A 62 1.89 15.38 5.37
CA GLN A 62 1.69 15.87 4.00
C GLN A 62 3.00 15.94 3.20
N ALA A 63 4.11 16.32 3.85
CA ALA A 63 5.42 16.37 3.20
C ALA A 63 5.87 14.97 2.72
N GLU A 64 5.74 13.94 3.54
CA GLU A 64 6.05 12.55 3.16
C GLU A 64 5.13 12.04 2.06
N PHE A 65 3.85 12.43 2.09
CA PHE A 65 2.90 12.13 1.02
C PHE A 65 3.31 12.78 -0.31
N ASP A 66 3.68 14.07 -0.29
CA ASP A 66 4.12 14.82 -1.47
C ASP A 66 5.46 14.30 -2.05
N GLU A 67 6.35 13.80 -1.19
CA GLU A 67 7.56 13.07 -1.61
C GLU A 67 7.19 11.79 -2.35
N GLY A 68 6.20 11.04 -1.83
CA GLY A 68 5.61 9.88 -2.49
C GLY A 68 5.02 10.21 -3.86
N HIS A 69 4.20 11.26 -3.96
CA HIS A 69 3.69 11.80 -5.23
C HIS A 69 4.82 12.07 -6.21
N THR A 70 5.84 12.80 -5.78
CA THR A 70 6.97 13.18 -6.63
C THR A 70 7.75 11.98 -7.14
N ALA A 71 7.93 10.95 -6.30
CA ALA A 71 8.61 9.71 -6.69
C ALA A 71 7.81 8.92 -7.73
N ILE A 72 6.51 8.76 -7.52
CA ILE A 72 5.63 8.00 -8.41
C ILE A 72 5.39 8.74 -9.73
N LYS A 73 5.23 10.06 -9.70
CA LYS A 73 5.02 10.90 -10.90
C LYS A 73 6.13 10.73 -11.95
N LYS A 74 7.37 10.50 -11.52
CA LYS A 74 8.51 10.26 -12.43
C LYS A 74 8.36 8.97 -13.25
N LEU A 75 7.62 7.98 -12.74
CA LEU A 75 7.32 6.74 -13.44
C LEU A 75 6.30 6.96 -14.58
N GLY A 76 5.63 8.11 -14.64
CA GLY A 76 4.62 8.42 -15.64
C GLY A 76 3.27 7.76 -15.36
N PRO A 77 2.32 7.77 -16.30
CA PRO A 77 0.98 7.23 -16.07
C PRO A 77 1.01 5.72 -15.87
N LEU A 78 0.16 5.23 -14.96
CA LEU A 78 -0.02 3.79 -14.71
C LEU A 78 -0.56 3.10 -15.98
N LYS A 79 0.07 1.98 -16.36
CA LYS A 79 -0.31 1.14 -17.51
C LYS A 79 -1.02 -0.12 -17.08
N SER A 80 -0.56 -0.74 -16.00
CA SER A 80 -1.21 -1.94 -15.46
C SER A 80 -0.96 -2.11 -13.97
N LYS A 81 -1.96 -2.68 -13.30
CA LYS A 81 -1.92 -3.11 -11.89
C LYS A 81 -2.23 -4.60 -11.82
N SER A 82 -1.39 -5.38 -11.16
CA SER A 82 -1.60 -6.83 -11.00
C SER A 82 -1.33 -7.27 -9.57
N MET A 83 -2.31 -7.89 -8.92
CA MET A 83 -2.13 -8.47 -7.58
C MET A 83 -1.29 -9.75 -7.66
N LYS A 84 -0.21 -9.81 -6.87
CA LYS A 84 0.71 -10.95 -6.77
C LYS A 84 0.36 -11.88 -5.62
N GLY A 85 -0.24 -11.34 -4.57
CA GLY A 85 -0.65 -12.11 -3.42
C GLY A 85 -1.52 -11.29 -2.48
N MET A 86 -2.33 -11.98 -1.70
CA MET A 86 -3.15 -11.40 -0.65
C MET A 86 -3.19 -12.35 0.53
N GLN A 87 -3.17 -11.78 1.73
CA GLN A 87 -3.33 -12.51 2.97
C GLN A 87 -4.33 -11.78 3.86
N THR A 88 -5.26 -12.52 4.42
CA THR A 88 -6.19 -12.01 5.43
C THR A 88 -5.81 -12.62 6.78
N SER A 89 -5.75 -11.80 7.82
CA SER A 89 -5.48 -12.22 9.19
C SER A 89 -6.54 -11.61 10.10
N THR A 90 -7.12 -12.43 10.98
CA THR A 90 -8.08 -11.99 11.98
C THR A 90 -7.46 -12.17 13.36
N ASN A 91 -7.31 -11.06 14.09
CA ASN A 91 -6.79 -11.07 15.45
C ASN A 91 -7.80 -10.35 16.35
N ASN A 92 -8.22 -11.00 17.45
CA ASN A 92 -9.20 -10.45 18.39
C ASN A 92 -10.48 -9.92 17.72
N GLY A 93 -10.98 -10.64 16.71
CA GLY A 93 -12.19 -10.25 15.95
C GLY A 93 -11.95 -9.15 14.91
N VAL A 94 -10.75 -8.57 14.83
CA VAL A 94 -10.40 -7.55 13.85
C VAL A 94 -9.72 -8.18 12.65
N THR A 95 -10.34 -8.03 11.49
CA THR A 95 -9.83 -8.60 10.23
C THR A 95 -8.99 -7.56 9.48
N THR A 96 -7.76 -7.96 9.16
CA THR A 96 -6.79 -7.16 8.42
C THR A 96 -6.44 -7.89 7.13
N THR A 97 -6.42 -7.18 6.01
CA THR A 97 -6.07 -7.72 4.70
C THR A 97 -4.81 -7.05 4.19
N SER A 98 -3.80 -7.83 3.85
CA SER A 98 -2.57 -7.35 3.21
C SER A 98 -2.54 -7.82 1.75
N GLY A 99 -2.00 -7.00 0.86
CA GLY A 99 -1.81 -7.35 -0.55
C GLY A 99 -0.50 -6.83 -1.10
N ASN A 100 -0.02 -7.50 -2.14
CA ASN A 100 1.14 -7.08 -2.91
C ASN A 100 0.73 -6.96 -4.38
N TYR A 101 1.07 -5.83 -4.99
CA TYR A 101 0.73 -5.48 -6.35
C TYR A 101 1.99 -5.15 -7.15
N ASP A 102 2.11 -5.73 -8.35
CA ASP A 102 3.02 -5.20 -9.36
C ASP A 102 2.32 -4.04 -10.07
N LEU A 103 2.99 -2.89 -10.10
CA LEU A 103 2.56 -1.68 -10.80
C LEU A 103 3.51 -1.41 -11.95
N VAL A 104 2.97 -1.31 -13.16
CA VAL A 104 3.73 -0.94 -14.36
C VAL A 104 3.24 0.41 -14.81
N PHE A 105 4.16 1.33 -14.99
CA PHE A 105 3.95 2.69 -15.46
C PHE A 105 4.62 2.89 -16.82
N ALA A 106 4.41 4.04 -17.44
CA ALA A 106 4.99 4.35 -18.75
C ALA A 106 6.53 4.32 -18.76
N ASN A 107 7.16 4.80 -17.70
CA ASN A 107 8.61 5.00 -17.59
C ASN A 107 9.24 4.10 -16.52
N GLY A 108 8.54 3.09 -16.04
CA GLY A 108 9.07 2.24 -14.99
C GLY A 108 8.07 1.28 -14.37
N LYS A 109 8.49 0.64 -13.30
CA LYS A 109 7.69 -0.29 -12.52
C LYS A 109 8.04 -0.18 -11.05
N CYS A 110 7.10 -0.51 -10.19
CA CYS A 110 7.35 -0.71 -8.77
C CYS A 110 6.41 -1.78 -8.23
N GLN A 111 6.61 -2.15 -6.98
CA GLN A 111 5.70 -3.00 -6.23
C GLN A 111 5.03 -2.18 -5.15
N LEU A 112 3.73 -2.37 -4.95
CA LEU A 112 2.97 -1.79 -3.86
C LEU A 112 2.60 -2.89 -2.89
N GLU A 113 3.07 -2.75 -1.66
CA GLU A 113 2.52 -3.49 -0.53
C GLU A 113 1.52 -2.62 0.21
N ILE A 114 0.36 -3.17 0.51
CA ILE A 114 -0.75 -2.45 1.13
C ILE A 114 -1.37 -3.31 2.23
N LYS A 115 -1.86 -2.66 3.28
CA LYS A 115 -2.57 -3.30 4.40
C LYS A 115 -3.81 -2.47 4.72
N SER A 116 -4.95 -3.15 4.85
CA SER A 116 -6.26 -2.55 5.10
C SER A 116 -6.94 -3.22 6.30
N ILE A 117 -7.66 -2.42 7.10
CA ILE A 117 -8.40 -2.84 8.28
C ILE A 117 -9.78 -2.19 8.26
N GLY A 118 -10.85 -2.99 8.22
CA GLY A 118 -12.22 -2.45 8.19
C GLY A 118 -12.52 -1.50 7.02
N GLY A 119 -11.87 -1.68 5.85
CA GLY A 119 -12.02 -0.78 4.70
C GLY A 119 -11.28 0.56 4.84
N LYS A 120 -10.25 0.60 5.70
CA LYS A 120 -9.35 1.74 5.87
C LYS A 120 -7.91 1.33 5.63
N LEU A 121 -7.17 2.17 4.94
CA LEU A 121 -5.76 1.99 4.67
C LEU A 121 -4.94 2.10 5.97
N LEU A 122 -4.34 0.99 6.39
CA LEU A 122 -3.53 0.92 7.60
C LEU A 122 -2.04 1.15 7.33
N ALA A 123 -1.54 0.69 6.19
CA ALA A 123 -0.15 0.91 5.76
C ALA A 123 -0.02 0.72 4.25
N PHE A 124 0.94 1.41 3.64
CA PHE A 124 1.36 1.17 2.26
C PHE A 124 2.87 1.39 2.11
N HIS A 125 3.47 0.73 1.11
CA HIS A 125 4.89 0.90 0.81
C HIS A 125 5.16 0.57 -0.66
N PHE A 126 5.82 1.50 -1.36
CA PHE A 126 6.35 1.27 -2.70
C PHE A 126 7.77 0.69 -2.62
N ARG A 127 8.00 -0.44 -3.27
CA ARG A 127 9.28 -1.17 -3.30
C ARG A 127 9.76 -1.35 -4.72
N ASN A 128 11.05 -1.67 -4.87
CA ASN A 128 11.66 -2.10 -6.14
C ASN A 128 11.38 -1.13 -7.30
N ILE A 129 11.38 0.18 -7.01
CA ILE A 129 11.14 1.22 -8.01
C ILE A 129 12.27 1.17 -9.05
N THR A 130 11.90 0.90 -10.30
CA THR A 130 12.82 0.75 -11.43
C THR A 130 12.36 1.62 -12.59
N MET A 131 13.22 2.50 -13.09
CA MET A 131 12.96 3.32 -14.29
C MET A 131 13.35 2.55 -15.55
N THR A 132 12.55 2.64 -16.61
CA THR A 132 12.96 2.23 -17.96
C THR A 132 13.72 3.40 -18.59
N SER A 133 14.99 3.15 -18.91
CA SER A 133 15.92 4.12 -19.51
C SER A 133 15.52 4.52 -20.93
#